data_AF-A0A3Q0RGG1-F1
#
_entry.id   AF-A0A3Q0RGG1-F1
#
_cell.length_a   1.000
_cell.length_b   1.000
_cell.length_c   1.000
_cell.angle_alpha   90.00
_cell.angle_beta   90.00
_cell.angle_gamma   90.00
#
_symmetry.space_group_name_H-M   'P 1'
#
loop_
_entity.id
_entity.type
_entity.pdbx_description
1 polymer ?
#
loop_
_entity_poly.entity_id
_entity_poly.type
_entity_poly.pdbx_seq_one_letter_code
_entity_poly.pdbx_strand_id
1 'polypeptide(L)'
;DMWIRGRSRLLDFYSDDIQKKIDHEIRMRDGACKLLAACSQKDQALEAAKSLQTCSTRIMAYMSELQRMKEAQVMQKVTRRSSDAGPMDDRLPCKGKVAISDLRIPLMWKDTEYFKNKGELHRCAVFCLLQLGEEIFDTDMVIVDRTLTDICFDNTIVFTEASPGFELRVELYSCCSEDDYSAGSTPRKLASKLSSSLGRSAGKKLRAAMEPGPCSPVSNGGGAPLLLPVPSVPGPKYHLLAHTTLSLSHVQDSFRTHDLIISGNEECSYWLPLYGSMCCRLAAQPHCMTQQMMSGCLKTRCKKTSLFK
;
A
#
# COMPACT_ATOMS: atom_id res chain seq x y z
N ASP A 1 26.21 -29.05 1.48
CA ASP A 1 26.12 -28.47 0.11
C ASP A 1 24.76 -28.56 -0.58
N MET A 2 24.04 -29.69 -0.51
CA MET A 2 22.74 -29.84 -1.19
C MET A 2 21.63 -28.92 -0.63
N TRP A 3 21.56 -28.75 0.69
CA TRP A 3 20.61 -27.86 1.38
C TRP A 3 20.83 -26.36 1.11
N ILE A 4 22.10 -25.95 0.97
CA ILE A 4 22.47 -24.55 0.71
C ILE A 4 22.16 -24.17 -0.75
N ARG A 5 22.42 -25.08 -1.70
CA ARG A 5 21.94 -24.92 -3.08
C ARG A 5 20.41 -24.94 -3.18
N GLY A 6 19.72 -25.58 -2.25
CA GLY A 6 18.26 -25.52 -2.13
C GLY A 6 17.77 -24.16 -1.66
N ARG A 7 18.36 -23.61 -0.59
CA ARG A 7 17.98 -22.30 -0.02
C ARG A 7 18.27 -21.12 -0.96
N SER A 8 19.43 -21.13 -1.64
CA SER A 8 19.74 -20.12 -2.65
C SER A 8 18.75 -20.17 -3.82
N ARG A 9 18.43 -21.37 -4.32
CA ARG A 9 17.44 -21.54 -5.40
C ARG A 9 16.03 -21.12 -4.99
N LEU A 10 15.65 -21.33 -3.72
CA LEU A 10 14.35 -20.92 -3.20
C LEU A 10 14.24 -19.40 -3.07
N LEU A 11 15.32 -18.72 -2.64
CA LEU A 11 15.42 -17.26 -2.64
C LEU A 11 15.39 -16.67 -4.06
N ASP A 12 16.11 -17.29 -4.99
CA ASP A 12 16.11 -16.85 -6.40
C ASP A 12 14.73 -17.03 -7.05
N PHE A 13 14.03 -18.13 -6.74
CA PHE A 13 12.65 -18.36 -7.19
C PHE A 13 11.66 -17.37 -6.58
N TYR A 14 11.78 -17.07 -5.28
CA TYR A 14 10.93 -16.09 -4.61
C TYR A 14 11.18 -14.67 -5.11
N SER A 15 12.44 -14.32 -5.41
CA SER A 15 12.79 -13.06 -6.08
C SER A 15 12.16 -12.94 -7.47
N ASP A 16 12.08 -14.04 -8.23
CA ASP A 16 11.42 -14.08 -9.54
C ASP A 16 9.89 -13.93 -9.40
N ASP A 17 9.28 -14.51 -8.37
CA ASP A 17 7.85 -14.32 -8.06
C ASP A 17 7.52 -12.86 -7.73
N ILE A 18 8.31 -12.21 -6.85
CA ILE A 18 8.12 -10.79 -6.55
C ILE A 18 8.31 -9.93 -7.81
N GLN A 19 9.30 -10.24 -8.65
CA GLN A 19 9.50 -9.49 -9.90
C GLN A 19 8.28 -9.61 -10.84
N LYS A 20 7.67 -10.80 -10.95
CA LYS A 20 6.43 -10.99 -11.72
C LYS A 20 5.27 -10.19 -11.16
N LYS A 21 5.14 -10.10 -9.83
CA LYS A 21 4.14 -9.25 -9.16
C LYS A 21 4.37 -7.78 -9.49
N ILE A 22 5.62 -7.30 -9.43
CA ILE A 22 5.98 -5.93 -9.82
C ILE A 22 5.59 -5.65 -11.28
N ASP A 23 5.98 -6.53 -12.21
CA ASP A 23 5.70 -6.36 -13.64
C ASP A 23 4.19 -6.43 -13.95
N HIS A 24 3.44 -7.22 -13.18
CA HIS A 24 1.98 -7.24 -13.24
C HIS A 24 1.39 -5.90 -12.79
N GLU A 25 1.76 -5.41 -11.60
CA GLU A 25 1.26 -4.16 -11.06
C GLU A 25 1.65 -2.94 -11.90
N ILE A 26 2.83 -2.94 -12.54
CA ILE A 26 3.21 -1.89 -13.50
C ILE A 26 2.24 -1.85 -14.68
N ARG A 27 1.90 -3.02 -15.24
CA ARG A 27 0.92 -3.09 -16.35
C ARG A 27 -0.47 -2.66 -15.90
N MET A 28 -0.89 -3.04 -14.70
CA MET A 28 -2.17 -2.60 -14.12
C MET A 28 -2.20 -1.07 -13.92
N ARG A 29 -1.12 -0.51 -13.38
CA ARG A 29 -0.92 0.93 -13.23
C ARG A 29 -1.00 1.67 -14.56
N ASP A 30 -0.32 1.19 -15.59
CA ASP A 30 -0.34 1.78 -16.93
C ASP A 30 -1.74 1.70 -17.57
N GLY A 31 -2.46 0.61 -17.32
CA GLY A 31 -3.87 0.46 -17.69
C GLY A 31 -4.77 1.48 -16.99
N ALA A 32 -4.62 1.63 -15.68
CA ALA A 32 -5.36 2.62 -14.89
C ALA A 32 -5.08 4.06 -15.34
N CYS A 33 -3.82 4.40 -15.66
CA CYS A 33 -3.44 5.68 -16.26
C CYS A 33 -4.16 5.96 -17.58
N LYS A 34 -4.24 4.97 -18.48
CA LYS A 34 -4.94 5.11 -19.75
C LYS A 34 -6.45 5.24 -19.56
N LEU A 35 -7.02 4.45 -18.65
CA LEU A 35 -8.43 4.54 -18.28
C LEU A 35 -8.76 5.92 -17.74
N LEU A 36 -7.98 6.41 -16.78
CA LEU A 36 -8.14 7.74 -16.17
C LEU A 36 -8.10 8.86 -17.21
N ALA A 37 -7.17 8.79 -18.18
CA ALA A 37 -7.08 9.76 -19.27
C ALA A 37 -8.27 9.72 -20.25
N ALA A 38 -9.00 8.60 -20.30
CA ALA A 38 -10.18 8.41 -21.15
C ALA A 38 -11.51 8.63 -20.41
N CYS A 39 -11.50 8.72 -19.08
CA CYS A 39 -12.70 8.90 -18.28
C CYS A 39 -13.37 10.24 -18.61
N SER A 40 -14.65 10.16 -18.97
CA SER A 40 -15.52 11.34 -19.09
C SER A 40 -16.47 11.49 -17.91
N GLN A 41 -16.72 10.39 -17.19
CA GLN A 41 -17.55 10.37 -15.98
C GLN A 41 -16.68 10.43 -14.73
N LYS A 42 -17.14 11.20 -13.75
CA LYS A 42 -16.44 11.44 -12.50
C LYS A 42 -16.22 10.18 -11.67
N ASP A 43 -17.26 9.36 -11.50
CA ASP A 43 -17.19 8.11 -10.73
C ASP A 43 -16.17 7.14 -11.35
N GLN A 44 -16.15 7.05 -12.69
CA GLN A 44 -15.16 6.24 -13.41
C GLN A 44 -13.73 6.78 -13.22
N ALA A 45 -13.56 8.10 -13.22
CA ALA A 45 -12.26 8.72 -12.95
C ALA A 45 -11.78 8.46 -11.52
N LEU A 46 -12.68 8.51 -10.54
CA LEU A 46 -12.37 8.22 -9.13
C LEU A 46 -11.96 6.75 -8.94
N GLU A 47 -12.65 5.80 -9.56
CA GLU A 47 -12.27 4.38 -9.50
C GLU A 47 -10.95 4.09 -10.23
N ALA A 48 -10.72 4.74 -11.38
CA ALA A 48 -9.45 4.65 -12.09
C ALA A 48 -8.29 5.22 -11.26
N ALA A 49 -8.51 6.34 -10.56
CA ALA A 49 -7.54 6.94 -9.66
C ALA A 49 -7.28 6.09 -8.40
N LYS A 50 -8.31 5.44 -7.84
CA LYS A 50 -8.16 4.45 -6.75
C LYS A 50 -7.30 3.28 -7.20
N SER A 51 -7.57 2.74 -8.39
CA SER A 51 -6.79 1.65 -8.98
C SER A 51 -5.32 2.06 -9.18
N LEU A 52 -5.09 3.26 -9.71
CA LEU A 52 -3.75 3.84 -9.87
C LEU A 52 -3.01 3.97 -8.54
N GLN A 53 -3.69 4.47 -7.49
CA GLN A 53 -3.13 4.60 -6.15
C GLN A 53 -2.75 3.23 -5.57
N THR A 54 -3.66 2.27 -5.64
CA THR A 54 -3.46 0.90 -5.12
C THR A 54 -2.30 0.19 -5.81
N CYS A 55 -2.25 0.22 -7.15
CA CYS A 55 -1.14 -0.37 -7.91
C CYS A 55 0.20 0.29 -7.55
N SER A 56 0.22 1.63 -7.39
CA SER A 56 1.43 2.36 -7.03
C SER A 56 1.95 1.96 -5.64
N THR A 57 1.06 1.81 -4.65
CA THR A 57 1.43 1.32 -3.32
C THR A 57 1.95 -0.12 -3.36
N ARG A 58 1.29 -1.01 -4.12
CA ARG A 58 1.75 -2.41 -4.31
C ARG A 58 3.14 -2.48 -4.94
N ILE A 59 3.40 -1.72 -6.00
CA ILE A 59 4.73 -1.65 -6.63
C ILE A 59 5.78 -1.23 -5.61
N MET A 60 5.54 -0.17 -4.84
CA MET A 60 6.50 0.31 -3.84
C MET A 60 6.78 -0.74 -2.76
N ALA A 61 5.74 -1.42 -2.26
CA ALA A 61 5.89 -2.47 -1.26
C ALA A 61 6.69 -3.67 -1.79
N TYR A 62 6.36 -4.17 -3.00
CA TYR A 62 7.08 -5.27 -3.63
C TYR A 62 8.53 -4.91 -3.96
N MET A 63 8.78 -3.70 -4.44
CA MET A 63 10.15 -3.22 -4.70
C MET A 63 10.97 -3.12 -3.42
N SER A 64 10.38 -2.60 -2.33
CA SER A 64 11.03 -2.52 -1.03
C SER A 64 11.40 -3.90 -0.49
N GLU A 65 10.49 -4.87 -0.61
CA GLU A 65 10.73 -6.24 -0.20
C GLU A 65 11.85 -6.89 -1.03
N LEU A 66 11.76 -6.78 -2.35
CA LEU A 66 12.77 -7.31 -3.27
C LEU A 66 14.16 -6.74 -2.96
N GLN A 67 14.23 -5.45 -2.63
CA GLN A 67 15.47 -4.79 -2.24
C GLN A 67 16.01 -5.35 -0.93
N ARG A 68 15.16 -5.50 0.10
CA ARG A 68 15.53 -6.09 1.40
C ARG A 68 16.09 -7.50 1.24
N MET A 69 15.50 -8.31 0.36
CA MET A 69 15.97 -9.67 0.08
C MET A 69 17.34 -9.68 -0.60
N LYS A 70 17.55 -8.80 -1.59
CA LYS A 70 18.85 -8.67 -2.27
C LYS A 70 19.95 -8.24 -1.28
N GLU A 71 19.67 -7.28 -0.42
CA GLU A 71 20.59 -6.82 0.63
C GLU A 71 20.94 -7.95 1.62
N ALA A 72 19.95 -8.71 2.08
CA ALA A 72 20.18 -9.87 2.94
C ALA A 72 21.05 -10.94 2.27
N GLN A 73 20.85 -11.19 0.96
CA GLN A 73 21.67 -12.14 0.20
C GLN A 73 23.13 -11.68 0.07
N VAL A 74 23.35 -10.37 -0.12
CA VAL A 74 24.70 -9.79 -0.17
C VAL A 74 25.38 -9.89 1.20
N MET A 75 24.68 -9.53 2.28
CA MET A 75 25.24 -9.62 3.65
C MET A 75 25.61 -11.06 4.03
N GLN A 76 24.77 -12.04 3.71
CA GLN A 76 25.09 -13.46 3.94
C GLN A 76 26.31 -13.95 3.15
N LYS A 77 26.59 -13.38 1.97
CA LYS A 77 27.81 -13.67 1.20
C LYS A 77 29.06 -13.04 1.83
N VAL A 78 28.92 -11.92 2.56
CA VAL A 78 30.02 -11.20 3.22
C VAL A 78 30.39 -11.85 4.58
N THR A 79 29.42 -12.26 5.39
CA THR A 79 29.65 -12.92 6.71
C THR A 79 30.29 -14.30 6.58
N ARG A 80 30.27 -14.92 5.40
CA ARG A 80 30.83 -16.26 5.13
C ARG A 80 32.35 -16.36 5.10
N ARG A 81 33.08 -15.26 5.32
CA ARG A 81 34.55 -15.31 5.55
C ARG A 81 34.94 -15.60 7.00
N SER A 82 33.99 -15.60 7.93
CA SER A 82 34.21 -15.94 9.35
C SER A 82 33.28 -17.07 9.78
N SER A 83 33.86 -18.23 10.07
CA SER A 83 33.17 -19.46 10.48
C SER A 83 32.63 -19.40 11.91
N ASP A 84 31.77 -20.39 12.22
CA ASP A 84 31.40 -20.88 13.56
C ASP A 84 30.07 -20.40 14.17
N ALA A 85 28.96 -20.67 13.48
CA ALA A 85 27.67 -20.82 14.14
C ALA A 85 27.08 -22.17 13.72
N GLY A 86 26.89 -23.07 14.69
CA GLY A 86 26.18 -24.33 14.49
C GLY A 86 24.75 -24.11 13.97
N PRO A 87 24.07 -25.17 13.49
CA PRO A 87 22.73 -25.03 12.94
C PRO A 87 21.77 -24.64 14.06
N MET A 88 21.47 -23.34 14.16
CA MET A 88 20.32 -22.82 14.87
C MET A 88 19.10 -23.59 14.36
N ASP A 89 18.32 -24.14 15.29
CA ASP A 89 17.05 -24.80 14.98
C ASP A 89 16.18 -23.81 14.20
N ASP A 90 16.14 -23.97 12.89
CA ASP A 90 15.53 -23.08 11.87
C ASP A 90 14.00 -23.19 11.92
N ARG A 91 13.44 -23.30 13.14
CA ARG A 91 12.01 -23.42 13.39
C ARG A 91 11.36 -22.08 13.12
N LEU A 92 10.75 -21.99 11.95
CA LEU A 92 9.91 -20.87 11.61
C LEU A 92 8.67 -20.86 12.51
N PRO A 93 8.26 -19.69 13.03
CA PRO A 93 7.04 -19.58 13.81
C PRO A 93 5.82 -20.01 12.98
N CYS A 94 4.81 -20.56 13.66
CA CYS A 94 3.55 -20.89 13.01
C CYS A 94 2.89 -19.62 12.46
N LYS A 95 2.65 -19.59 11.15
CA LYS A 95 1.85 -18.54 10.51
C LYS A 95 0.36 -18.77 10.77
N GLY A 96 -0.46 -17.80 10.43
CA GLY A 96 -1.92 -17.93 10.49
C GLY A 96 -2.63 -16.97 9.56
N LYS A 97 -3.96 -17.02 9.66
CA LYS A 97 -4.85 -16.08 8.99
C LYS A 97 -5.13 -14.91 9.92
N VAL A 98 -5.22 -13.70 9.36
CA VAL A 98 -5.72 -12.51 10.06
C VAL A 98 -6.87 -11.96 9.24
N ALA A 99 -8.02 -11.73 9.88
CA ALA A 99 -9.21 -11.19 9.25
C ALA A 99 -9.62 -9.88 9.92
N ILE A 100 -9.94 -8.89 9.10
CA ILE A 100 -10.52 -7.62 9.53
C ILE A 100 -11.89 -7.43 8.87
N SER A 101 -12.85 -6.97 9.65
CA SER A 101 -14.26 -6.81 9.26
C SER A 101 -14.89 -5.67 10.04
N ASP A 102 -16.10 -5.27 9.63
CA ASP A 102 -16.90 -4.22 10.28
C ASP A 102 -16.12 -2.89 10.41
N LEU A 103 -15.36 -2.50 9.38
CA LEU A 103 -14.54 -1.29 9.46
C LEU A 103 -15.42 -0.03 9.40
N ARG A 104 -15.41 0.75 10.48
CA ARG A 104 -16.22 1.97 10.63
C ARG A 104 -15.37 3.13 11.14
N ILE A 105 -15.49 4.30 10.54
CA ILE A 105 -14.73 5.50 10.90
C ILE A 105 -15.72 6.62 11.22
N PRO A 106 -15.95 6.95 12.50
CA PRO A 106 -16.85 8.02 12.88
C PRO A 106 -16.39 9.40 12.42
N LEU A 107 -17.34 10.22 12.00
CA LEU A 107 -17.17 11.60 11.55
C LEU A 107 -17.62 12.58 12.65
N MET A 108 -17.05 13.79 12.62
CA MET A 108 -17.29 14.87 13.58
C MET A 108 -17.64 16.18 12.85
N TRP A 109 -18.79 16.20 12.19
CA TRP A 109 -19.28 17.41 11.54
C TRP A 109 -19.57 18.51 12.56
N LYS A 110 -19.17 19.75 12.27
CA LYS A 110 -19.53 20.89 13.13
C LYS A 110 -21.00 21.25 12.92
N ASP A 111 -21.69 21.69 13.97
CA ASP A 111 -23.09 22.16 13.88
C ASP A 111 -23.25 23.22 12.78
N THR A 112 -22.28 24.11 12.63
CA THR A 112 -22.28 25.14 11.59
C THR A 112 -22.24 24.60 10.17
N GLU A 113 -21.73 23.39 9.96
CA GLU A 113 -21.67 22.70 8.66
C GLU A 113 -22.95 21.89 8.41
N TYR A 114 -23.56 21.36 9.47
CA TYR A 114 -24.83 20.65 9.43
C TYR A 114 -26.01 21.60 9.12
N PHE A 115 -26.06 22.78 9.76
CA PHE A 115 -27.20 23.71 9.66
C PHE A 115 -27.09 24.73 8.51
N LYS A 116 -25.91 24.96 7.93
CA LYS A 116 -25.75 25.84 6.74
C LYS A 116 -26.16 25.09 5.47
N ASN A 117 -27.47 24.97 5.24
CA ASN A 117 -28.08 24.40 4.04
C ASN A 117 -28.04 25.30 2.79
N LYS A 118 -27.10 26.25 2.70
CA LYS A 118 -27.10 27.29 1.63
C LYS A 118 -25.98 27.19 0.60
N GLY A 119 -25.39 26.00 0.43
CA GLY A 119 -24.35 25.74 -0.57
C GLY A 119 -24.06 24.25 -0.67
N GLU A 120 -23.48 23.87 -1.80
CA GLU A 120 -23.15 22.51 -2.23
C GLU A 120 -22.52 21.63 -1.15
N LEU A 121 -22.86 20.33 -1.17
CA LEU A 121 -22.33 19.35 -0.23
C LEU A 121 -20.85 19.13 -0.58
N HIS A 122 -19.94 19.42 0.36
CA HIS A 122 -18.57 18.95 0.24
C HIS A 122 -18.59 17.41 0.20
N ARG A 123 -18.28 16.84 -0.96
CA ARG A 123 -18.30 15.39 -1.19
C ARG A 123 -16.87 14.91 -1.40
N CYS A 124 -16.46 13.92 -0.63
CA CYS A 124 -15.17 13.27 -0.80
C CYS A 124 -15.36 11.79 -1.12
N ALA A 125 -14.61 11.31 -2.10
CA ALA A 125 -14.47 9.87 -2.31
C ALA A 125 -13.41 9.32 -1.36
N VAL A 126 -13.71 8.23 -0.68
CA VAL A 126 -12.80 7.60 0.29
C VAL A 126 -12.70 6.10 0.09
N PHE A 127 -11.54 5.54 0.40
CA PHE A 127 -11.34 4.10 0.53
C PHE A 127 -10.15 3.84 1.47
N CYS A 128 -10.01 2.61 1.94
CA CYS A 128 -8.89 2.18 2.77
C CYS A 128 -7.94 1.26 2.01
N LEU A 129 -6.64 1.43 2.24
CA LEU A 129 -5.61 0.42 1.96
C LEU A 129 -5.28 -0.32 3.25
N LEU A 130 -5.22 -1.65 3.17
CA LEU A 130 -4.87 -2.54 4.25
C LEU A 130 -3.65 -3.34 3.87
N GLN A 131 -2.55 -3.12 4.58
CA GLN A 131 -1.26 -3.74 4.31
C GLN A 131 -0.84 -4.64 5.47
N LEU A 132 -0.56 -5.92 5.17
CA LEU A 132 0.06 -6.87 6.08
C LEU A 132 1.23 -7.54 5.37
N GLY A 133 2.45 -7.12 5.72
CA GLY A 133 3.65 -7.58 5.01
C GLY A 133 3.61 -7.20 3.52
N GLU A 134 3.66 -8.21 2.65
CA GLU A 134 3.59 -8.05 1.20
C GLU A 134 2.15 -8.03 0.65
N GLU A 135 1.16 -8.43 1.46
CA GLU A 135 -0.24 -8.45 1.05
C GLU A 135 -0.86 -7.06 1.24
N ILE A 136 -1.40 -6.48 0.16
CA ILE A 136 -2.11 -5.19 0.19
C ILE A 136 -3.49 -5.36 -0.45
N PHE A 137 -4.53 -5.10 0.33
CA PHE A 137 -5.92 -5.08 -0.11
C PHE A 137 -6.51 -3.68 0.00
N ASP A 138 -7.54 -3.42 -0.78
CA ASP A 138 -8.32 -2.19 -0.76
C ASP A 138 -9.79 -2.47 -0.45
N THR A 139 -10.48 -1.52 0.19
CA THR A 139 -11.94 -1.56 0.37
C THR A 139 -12.65 -0.95 -0.82
N ASP A 140 -13.97 -1.11 -0.90
CA ASP A 140 -14.77 -0.35 -1.86
C ASP A 140 -14.65 1.17 -1.65
N MET A 141 -14.82 1.93 -2.73
CA MET A 141 -14.86 3.39 -2.69
C MET A 141 -16.24 3.85 -2.23
N VAL A 142 -16.28 4.77 -1.27
CA VAL A 142 -17.51 5.35 -0.75
C VAL A 142 -17.49 6.87 -0.94
N ILE A 143 -18.62 7.45 -1.31
CA ILE A 143 -18.77 8.91 -1.34
C ILE A 143 -19.30 9.38 0.01
N VAL A 144 -18.56 10.29 0.65
CA VAL A 144 -18.86 10.84 1.97
C VAL A 144 -19.32 12.27 1.84
N ASP A 145 -20.43 12.57 2.50
CA ASP A 145 -20.94 13.92 2.68
C ASP A 145 -21.46 14.11 4.11
N ARG A 146 -21.92 15.32 4.42
CA ARG A 146 -22.40 15.70 5.76
C ARG A 146 -23.63 14.93 6.27
N THR A 147 -24.27 14.11 5.43
CA THR A 147 -25.40 13.27 5.86
C THR A 147 -24.94 12.00 6.55
N LEU A 148 -23.67 11.60 6.36
CA LEU A 148 -23.10 10.41 7.00
C LEU A 148 -22.52 10.75 8.37
N THR A 149 -22.83 9.95 9.37
CA THR A 149 -22.16 10.02 10.68
C THR A 149 -20.87 9.20 10.73
N ASP A 150 -20.74 8.23 9.83
CA ASP A 150 -19.64 7.28 9.81
C ASP A 150 -19.35 6.81 8.38
N ILE A 151 -18.08 6.56 8.10
CA ILE A 151 -17.63 5.85 6.90
C ILE A 151 -17.64 4.36 7.22
N CYS A 152 -18.41 3.56 6.50
CA CYS A 152 -18.52 2.12 6.73
C CYS A 152 -18.04 1.34 5.51
N PHE A 153 -17.27 0.27 5.74
CA PHE A 153 -16.84 -0.66 4.71
C PHE A 153 -17.29 -2.08 5.06
N ASP A 154 -18.11 -2.68 4.19
CA ASP A 154 -18.71 -4.00 4.41
C ASP A 154 -17.74 -5.16 4.10
N ASN A 155 -16.61 -4.87 3.46
CA ASN A 155 -15.65 -5.88 3.04
C ASN A 155 -15.01 -6.57 4.25
N THR A 156 -15.05 -7.92 4.27
CA THR A 156 -14.18 -8.71 5.14
C THR A 156 -12.90 -9.06 4.38
N ILE A 157 -11.75 -8.64 4.91
CA ILE A 157 -10.44 -8.86 4.28
C ILE A 157 -9.68 -9.89 5.09
N VAL A 158 -9.18 -10.93 4.43
CA VAL A 158 -8.46 -12.04 5.05
C VAL A 158 -7.06 -12.15 4.47
N PHE A 159 -6.07 -11.97 5.33
CA PHE A 159 -4.66 -12.24 5.07
C PHE A 159 -4.35 -13.67 5.45
N THR A 160 -3.63 -14.40 4.60
CA THR A 160 -3.46 -15.85 4.77
C THR A 160 -2.12 -16.27 5.36
N GLU A 161 -1.10 -15.43 5.21
CA GLU A 161 0.28 -15.78 5.55
C GLU A 161 0.86 -14.89 6.67
N ALA A 162 0.02 -14.49 7.62
CA ALA A 162 0.41 -13.60 8.71
C ALA A 162 1.36 -14.29 9.70
N SER A 163 2.45 -13.62 10.05
CA SER A 163 3.37 -14.06 11.10
C SER A 163 2.83 -13.70 12.49
N PRO A 164 3.27 -14.33 13.59
CA PRO A 164 2.83 -13.95 14.94
C PRO A 164 3.15 -12.50 15.33
N GLY A 165 4.17 -11.90 14.70
CA GLY A 165 4.56 -10.50 14.90
C GLY A 165 4.01 -9.57 13.83
N PHE A 166 2.85 -9.88 13.24
CA PHE A 166 2.29 -9.06 12.17
C PHE A 166 1.98 -7.63 12.63
N GLU A 167 2.13 -6.70 11.69
CA GLU A 167 1.65 -5.34 11.78
C GLU A 167 0.73 -5.10 10.58
N LEU A 168 -0.56 -4.95 10.86
CA LEU A 168 -1.59 -4.60 9.88
C LEU A 168 -1.73 -3.08 9.85
N ARG A 169 -1.26 -2.44 8.79
CA ARG A 169 -1.44 -1.01 8.56
C ARG A 169 -2.76 -0.76 7.85
N VAL A 170 -3.58 0.13 8.38
CA VAL A 170 -4.82 0.61 7.75
C VAL A 170 -4.65 2.09 7.42
N GLU A 171 -4.82 2.44 6.15
CA GLU A 171 -4.63 3.80 5.63
C GLU A 171 -5.90 4.27 4.94
N LEU A 172 -6.52 5.33 5.46
CA LEU A 172 -7.67 5.98 4.87
C LEU A 172 -7.21 7.04 3.86
N TYR A 173 -7.62 6.86 2.61
CA TYR A 173 -7.38 7.80 1.53
C TYR A 173 -8.64 8.59 1.21
N SER A 174 -8.46 9.87 0.85
CA SER A 174 -9.55 10.77 0.47
C SER A 174 -9.21 11.57 -0.78
N CYS A 175 -10.22 11.83 -1.60
CA CYS A 175 -10.16 12.70 -2.76
C CYS A 175 -11.36 13.63 -2.78
N CYS A 176 -11.13 14.94 -2.89
CA CYS A 176 -12.22 15.89 -3.10
C CYS A 176 -12.86 15.67 -4.46
N SER A 177 -14.17 15.53 -4.47
CA SER A 177 -14.97 15.50 -5.67
C SER A 177 -15.44 16.93 -5.94
N GLU A 178 -14.58 17.80 -6.50
CA GLU A 178 -15.01 19.13 -6.94
C GLU A 178 -16.07 19.01 -8.04
N ASP A 179 -17.24 19.58 -7.82
CA ASP A 179 -18.20 19.83 -8.89
C ASP A 179 -17.83 21.18 -9.51
N ASP A 180 -17.63 21.20 -10.84
CA ASP A 180 -17.25 22.40 -11.57
C ASP A 180 -18.34 23.47 -11.38
N TYR A 181 -18.09 24.47 -10.51
CA TYR A 181 -18.80 25.74 -10.64
C TYR A 181 -18.43 26.35 -11.99
N SER A 182 -19.40 26.32 -12.89
CA SER A 182 -19.35 27.01 -14.17
C SER A 182 -18.82 28.44 -14.03
N ALA A 183 -17.77 28.73 -14.80
CA ALA A 183 -17.43 30.01 -15.40
C ALA A 183 -17.59 31.27 -14.52
N GLY A 184 -16.50 31.70 -13.89
CA GLY A 184 -16.48 32.97 -13.18
C GLY A 184 -15.13 33.61 -12.88
N SER A 185 -14.02 33.20 -13.52
CA SER A 185 -12.79 34.02 -13.48
C SER A 185 -12.15 34.12 -14.85
N THR A 186 -12.46 35.22 -15.54
CA THR A 186 -11.66 35.71 -16.66
C THR A 186 -10.16 35.66 -16.30
N PRO A 187 -9.26 35.19 -17.16
CA PRO A 187 -7.83 35.33 -16.91
C PRO A 187 -7.53 36.83 -16.82
N ARG A 188 -7.19 37.31 -15.62
CA ARG A 188 -6.72 38.68 -15.44
C ARG A 188 -5.40 38.81 -16.18
N LYS A 189 -5.46 39.52 -17.32
CA LYS A 189 -4.38 40.22 -18.02
C LYS A 189 -3.02 40.17 -17.29
N LEU A 190 -2.16 39.25 -17.70
CA LEU A 190 -0.72 39.46 -17.58
C LEU A 190 -0.29 40.35 -18.75
N ALA A 191 -0.47 41.65 -18.56
CA ALA A 191 0.25 42.65 -19.32
C ALA A 191 1.61 42.85 -18.67
N SER A 192 2.65 42.19 -19.19
CA SER A 192 4.03 42.60 -18.96
C SER A 192 4.75 42.71 -20.30
N LYS A 193 5.00 43.96 -20.66
CA LYS A 193 5.79 44.44 -21.78
C LYS A 193 7.14 43.70 -21.88
N LEU A 194 7.46 43.18 -23.06
CA LEU A 194 8.83 43.16 -23.59
C LEU A 194 8.77 43.45 -25.08
N SER A 195 9.03 44.71 -25.42
CA SER A 195 9.33 45.20 -26.77
C SER A 195 10.85 45.25 -26.97
N SER A 196 11.26 45.07 -28.24
CA SER A 196 12.62 45.03 -28.83
C SER A 196 13.38 43.70 -28.69
N SER A 197 14.11 43.18 -29.67
CA SER A 197 14.26 43.46 -31.12
C SER A 197 15.05 42.29 -31.74
N LEU A 198 14.80 42.01 -33.03
CA LEU A 198 15.68 41.40 -34.03
C LEU A 198 16.81 40.43 -33.59
N GLY A 199 16.71 39.19 -34.08
CA GLY A 199 17.84 38.28 -34.23
C GLY A 199 17.54 37.18 -35.24
N ARG A 200 17.98 37.34 -36.49
CA ARG A 200 17.95 36.31 -37.53
C ARG A 200 19.02 35.27 -37.24
N SER A 201 18.71 33.97 -37.32
CA SER A 201 19.45 33.02 -38.18
C SER A 201 19.06 31.54 -37.96
N ALA A 202 18.98 30.86 -39.11
CA ALA A 202 19.37 29.47 -39.38
C ALA A 202 18.72 28.33 -38.58
N GLY A 203 18.04 27.46 -39.32
CA GLY A 203 17.33 26.31 -38.77
C GLY A 203 18.19 25.06 -38.61
N LYS A 204 17.55 24.01 -38.09
CA LYS A 204 17.56 22.68 -38.72
C LYS A 204 16.52 21.80 -38.04
N LYS A 205 15.79 21.06 -38.88
CA LYS A 205 14.92 19.95 -38.50
C LYS A 205 15.75 18.84 -37.86
N LEU A 206 15.19 18.10 -36.92
CA LEU A 206 15.44 16.65 -36.85
C LEU A 206 14.22 15.90 -36.32
N ARG A 207 13.61 15.14 -37.23
CA ARG A 207 12.69 14.04 -36.96
C ARG A 207 13.51 12.76 -36.73
N ALA A 208 13.07 11.99 -35.74
CA ALA A 208 12.82 10.55 -35.75
C ALA A 208 13.95 9.52 -36.00
N ALA A 209 13.83 8.47 -35.19
CA ALA A 209 13.83 7.04 -35.54
C ALA A 209 15.04 6.18 -35.14
N MET A 210 14.70 5.17 -34.32
CA MET A 210 15.17 3.78 -34.18
C MET A 210 16.12 3.26 -35.30
N GLU A 211 17.07 2.33 -35.10
CA GLU A 211 17.10 1.04 -34.36
C GLU A 211 18.54 0.42 -34.47
N PRO A 212 18.78 -0.90 -34.24
CA PRO A 212 19.51 -1.58 -33.15
C PRO A 212 21.03 -1.84 -33.33
N GLY A 213 21.69 -2.36 -32.28
CA GLY A 213 22.89 -3.22 -32.43
C GLY A 213 23.77 -3.38 -31.16
N PRO A 214 24.49 -4.52 -30.98
CA PRO A 214 24.71 -5.17 -29.67
C PRO A 214 26.13 -5.05 -29.08
N CYS A 215 26.27 -5.59 -27.85
CA CYS A 215 27.49 -6.03 -27.12
C CYS A 215 27.91 -5.19 -25.88
N SER A 216 27.66 -5.78 -24.71
CA SER A 216 28.24 -5.52 -23.36
C SER A 216 29.77 -5.80 -23.32
N PRO A 217 30.55 -5.61 -22.22
CA PRO A 217 30.12 -5.53 -20.80
C PRO A 217 30.96 -4.66 -19.80
N VAL A 218 30.52 -4.70 -18.52
CA VAL A 218 31.24 -4.40 -17.25
C VAL A 218 31.47 -2.92 -16.87
N SER A 219 30.73 -2.40 -15.88
CA SER A 219 31.12 -2.39 -14.46
C SER A 219 30.33 -1.37 -13.62
N ASN A 220 29.68 -1.88 -12.58
CA ASN A 220 29.46 -1.33 -11.23
C ASN A 220 29.18 0.16 -10.98
N GLY A 221 28.07 0.39 -10.28
CA GLY A 221 28.10 1.20 -9.06
C GLY A 221 26.99 2.25 -8.96
N GLY A 222 25.95 1.95 -8.17
CA GLY A 222 24.93 2.94 -7.78
C GLY A 222 23.52 2.51 -8.17
N GLY A 223 23.07 1.36 -7.66
CA GLY A 223 21.67 0.97 -7.73
C GLY A 223 20.83 1.85 -6.80
N ALA A 224 20.59 3.10 -7.18
CA ALA A 224 19.37 3.75 -6.75
C ALA A 224 18.22 2.93 -7.35
N PRO A 225 17.18 2.57 -6.59
CA PRO A 225 15.98 2.02 -7.21
C PRO A 225 15.53 3.10 -8.19
N LEU A 226 15.55 2.78 -9.49
CA LEU A 226 14.94 3.63 -10.50
C LEU A 226 13.46 3.69 -10.13
N LEU A 227 13.10 4.69 -9.34
CA LEU A 227 11.72 5.04 -9.04
C LEU A 227 11.09 5.27 -10.40
N LEU A 228 10.31 4.28 -10.86
CA LEU A 228 9.59 4.40 -12.13
C LEU A 228 8.78 5.70 -12.02
N PRO A 229 9.02 6.69 -12.89
CA PRO A 229 8.32 7.96 -12.81
C PRO A 229 6.82 7.68 -12.83
N VAL A 230 6.11 8.14 -11.81
CA VAL A 230 4.64 8.09 -11.84
C VAL A 230 4.20 8.93 -13.02
N PRO A 231 3.50 8.37 -14.03
CA PRO A 231 3.01 9.17 -15.14
C PRO A 231 2.10 10.28 -14.57
N SER A 232 2.38 11.55 -14.86
CA SER A 232 1.51 12.64 -14.41
C SER A 232 0.26 12.68 -15.30
N VAL A 233 -0.71 11.84 -14.99
CA VAL A 233 -2.01 11.82 -15.68
C VAL A 233 -2.93 12.85 -15.01
N PRO A 234 -3.58 13.74 -15.79
CA PRO A 234 -4.63 14.61 -15.26
C PRO A 234 -5.79 13.77 -14.69
N GLY A 235 -6.33 14.17 -13.54
CA GLY A 235 -7.46 13.48 -12.91
C GLY A 235 -7.49 13.64 -11.39
N PRO A 236 -8.52 13.09 -10.73
CA PRO A 236 -8.60 13.04 -9.27
C PRO A 236 -7.37 12.35 -8.67
N LYS A 237 -6.96 12.84 -7.50
CA LYS A 237 -5.83 12.30 -6.74
C LYS A 237 -6.25 12.04 -5.31
N TYR A 238 -5.99 10.81 -4.87
CA TYR A 238 -6.18 10.41 -3.49
C TYR A 238 -4.98 10.82 -2.66
N HIS A 239 -5.28 11.31 -1.46
CA HIS A 239 -4.29 11.72 -0.48
C HIS A 239 -4.54 10.97 0.82
N LEU A 240 -3.48 10.63 1.54
CA LEU A 240 -3.58 9.97 2.83
C LEU A 240 -4.21 10.94 3.83
N LEU A 241 -5.37 10.57 4.36
CA LEU A 241 -6.11 11.37 5.33
C LEU A 241 -5.78 10.96 6.76
N ALA A 242 -5.75 9.64 7.03
CA ALA A 242 -5.44 9.10 8.35
C ALA A 242 -4.91 7.67 8.24
N HIS A 243 -4.21 7.19 9.27
CA HIS A 243 -3.75 5.81 9.34
C HIS A 243 -3.67 5.28 10.76
N THR A 244 -3.58 3.96 10.91
CA THR A 244 -3.26 3.28 12.17
C THR A 244 -2.60 1.93 11.90
N THR A 245 -2.02 1.34 12.95
CA THR A 245 -1.36 0.03 12.88
C THR A 245 -1.93 -0.89 13.95
N LEU A 246 -2.48 -2.02 13.52
CA LEU A 246 -2.98 -3.09 14.36
C LEU A 246 -1.96 -4.23 14.41
N SER A 247 -2.03 -5.03 15.47
CA SER A 247 -1.06 -6.10 15.75
C SER A 247 -1.74 -7.20 16.56
N LEU A 248 -1.00 -8.25 16.93
CA LEU A 248 -1.56 -9.36 17.70
C LEU A 248 -2.23 -8.93 19.02
N SER A 249 -1.76 -7.89 19.69
CA SER A 249 -2.39 -7.37 20.93
C SER A 249 -3.79 -6.80 20.72
N HIS A 250 -4.14 -6.50 19.48
CA HIS A 250 -5.44 -5.95 19.09
C HIS A 250 -6.45 -7.04 18.70
N VAL A 251 -6.01 -8.29 18.55
CA VAL A 251 -6.86 -9.42 18.13
C VAL A 251 -7.79 -9.83 19.27
N GLN A 252 -9.10 -9.71 19.05
CA GLN A 252 -10.15 -10.14 19.99
C GLN A 252 -11.42 -10.49 19.23
N ASP A 253 -12.27 -11.36 19.80
CA ASP A 253 -13.57 -11.69 19.23
C ASP A 253 -14.65 -10.66 19.61
N SER A 254 -14.34 -9.37 19.39
CA SER A 254 -15.27 -8.27 19.64
C SER A 254 -14.93 -7.05 18.79
N PHE A 255 -15.92 -6.17 18.65
CA PHE A 255 -15.77 -4.88 18.00
C PHE A 255 -14.99 -3.93 18.92
N ARG A 256 -13.89 -3.33 18.43
CA ARG A 256 -13.05 -2.41 19.21
C ARG A 256 -12.76 -1.12 18.47
N THR A 257 -12.53 -0.08 19.26
CA THR A 257 -12.07 1.24 18.80
C THR A 257 -10.54 1.30 18.86
N HIS A 258 -9.96 1.90 17.83
CA HIS A 258 -8.53 2.10 17.63
C HIS A 258 -8.27 3.55 17.23
N ASP A 259 -7.26 4.17 17.83
CA ASP A 259 -6.91 5.56 17.52
C ASP A 259 -6.34 5.67 16.10
N LEU A 260 -6.71 6.75 15.42
CA LEU A 260 -6.20 7.13 14.11
C LEU A 260 -5.21 8.28 14.24
N ILE A 261 -4.11 8.18 13.49
CA ILE A 261 -3.17 9.28 13.30
C ILE A 261 -3.62 10.04 12.05
N ILE A 262 -4.12 11.26 12.25
CA ILE A 262 -4.62 12.12 11.18
C ILE A 262 -3.45 12.85 10.52
N SER A 263 -3.40 12.83 9.19
CA SER A 263 -2.33 13.41 8.37
C SER A 263 -2.75 14.69 7.63
N GLY A 264 -4.06 14.94 7.46
CA GLY A 264 -4.62 16.14 6.83
C GLY A 264 -5.04 17.23 7.82
N ASN A 265 -5.51 18.37 7.29
CA ASN A 265 -6.11 19.45 8.06
C ASN A 265 -7.26 20.12 7.27
N GLU A 266 -7.98 21.06 7.89
CA GLU A 266 -9.13 21.78 7.27
C GLU A 266 -8.76 22.60 6.02
N GLU A 267 -7.48 22.86 5.77
CA GLU A 267 -7.00 23.59 4.57
C GLU A 267 -6.88 22.66 3.35
N CYS A 268 -6.90 21.35 3.56
CA CYS A 268 -6.79 20.35 2.50
C CYS A 268 -8.14 20.14 1.81
N SER A 269 -8.20 20.17 0.48
CA SER A 269 -9.44 19.90 -0.25
C SER A 269 -10.02 18.51 0.02
N TYR A 270 -9.16 17.52 0.29
CA TYR A 270 -9.55 16.14 0.59
C TYR A 270 -9.89 15.91 2.08
N TRP A 271 -9.98 16.97 2.88
CA TRP A 271 -10.26 16.86 4.30
C TRP A 271 -11.69 16.37 4.58
N LEU A 272 -11.78 15.48 5.58
CA LEU A 272 -13.03 15.10 6.23
C LEU A 272 -12.84 15.22 7.75
N PRO A 273 -13.85 15.69 8.49
CA PRO A 273 -13.73 15.82 9.93
C PRO A 273 -13.87 14.45 10.59
N LEU A 274 -12.74 13.77 10.81
CA LEU A 274 -12.73 12.48 11.51
C LEU A 274 -12.84 12.68 13.02
N TYR A 275 -13.51 11.77 13.72
CA TYR A 275 -13.52 11.74 15.19
C TYR A 275 -12.11 11.50 15.77
N GLY A 276 -11.20 10.87 15.01
CA GLY A 276 -9.86 10.50 15.45
C GLY A 276 -9.71 9.03 15.86
N SER A 277 -10.73 8.21 15.59
CA SER A 277 -10.70 6.77 15.82
C SER A 277 -11.34 6.01 14.67
N MET A 278 -10.99 4.73 14.52
CA MET A 278 -11.73 3.76 13.73
C MET A 278 -12.20 2.62 14.62
N CYS A 279 -13.22 1.91 14.18
CA CYS A 279 -13.71 0.71 14.82
C CYS A 279 -13.68 -0.47 13.85
N CYS A 280 -13.32 -1.65 14.33
CA CYS A 280 -13.34 -2.87 13.54
C CYS A 280 -13.38 -4.12 14.42
N ARG A 281 -13.61 -5.28 13.81
CA ARG A 281 -13.33 -6.59 14.40
C ARG A 281 -12.06 -7.17 13.77
N LEU A 282 -11.06 -7.47 14.58
CA LEU A 282 -9.80 -8.10 14.17
C LEU A 282 -9.68 -9.50 14.78
N ALA A 283 -9.70 -10.52 13.93
CA ALA A 283 -9.56 -11.92 14.32
C ALA A 283 -8.27 -12.52 13.75
N ALA A 284 -7.65 -13.46 14.48
CA ALA A 284 -6.53 -14.23 13.98
C ALA A 284 -6.70 -15.72 14.27
N GLN A 285 -6.32 -16.57 13.32
CA GLN A 285 -6.36 -18.02 13.43
C GLN A 285 -5.00 -18.61 13.01
N PRO A 286 -4.16 -19.01 13.96
CA PRO A 286 -2.93 -19.76 13.67
C PRO A 286 -3.22 -21.06 12.91
N HIS A 287 -2.37 -21.42 11.95
CA HIS A 287 -2.52 -22.67 11.19
C HIS A 287 -2.46 -23.90 12.09
N CYS A 288 -1.71 -23.85 13.20
CA CYS A 288 -1.61 -24.95 14.16
C CYS A 288 -2.93 -25.30 14.88
N MET A 289 -3.95 -24.44 14.80
CA MET A 289 -5.28 -24.75 15.33
C MET A 289 -6.12 -25.63 14.40
N THR A 290 -5.85 -25.58 13.09
CA THR A 290 -6.67 -26.25 12.06
C THR A 290 -5.90 -27.28 11.25
N GLN A 291 -4.57 -27.26 11.32
CA GLN A 291 -3.68 -28.10 10.54
C GLN A 291 -2.70 -28.84 11.44
N GLN A 292 -2.39 -30.09 11.09
CA GLN A 292 -1.36 -30.86 11.76
C GLN A 292 0.02 -30.33 11.38
N MET A 293 0.64 -29.56 12.27
CA MET A 293 1.96 -28.96 12.02
C MET A 293 3.12 -29.92 12.27
N MET A 294 2.93 -30.91 13.15
CA MET A 294 3.96 -31.86 13.50
C MET A 294 3.36 -33.21 13.94
N SER A 295 4.05 -34.29 13.59
CA SER A 295 3.80 -35.63 14.11
C SER A 295 5.11 -36.29 14.49
N GLY A 296 5.11 -37.01 15.60
CA GLY A 296 6.26 -37.77 16.06
C GLY A 296 5.98 -38.51 17.36
N CYS A 297 6.95 -39.31 17.79
CA CYS A 297 6.85 -40.06 19.04
C CYS A 297 7.26 -39.18 20.23
N LEU A 298 6.35 -38.96 21.17
CA LEU A 298 6.65 -38.29 22.43
C LEU A 298 7.21 -39.30 23.43
N LYS A 299 8.47 -39.16 23.87
CA LYS A 299 9.02 -39.93 25.01
C LYS A 299 8.72 -39.20 26.32
N THR A 300 7.66 -39.60 27.01
CA THR A 300 7.38 -39.10 28.37
C THR A 300 8.23 -39.84 29.40
N ARG A 301 9.05 -39.12 30.18
CA ARG A 301 9.72 -39.71 31.35
C ARG A 301 8.78 -39.67 32.56
N CYS A 302 8.36 -40.84 33.04
CA CYS A 302 7.61 -40.97 34.28
C CYS A 302 8.58 -40.80 35.46
N LYS A 303 8.52 -39.68 36.19
CA LYS A 303 9.24 -39.52 37.46
C LYS A 303 8.50 -40.34 38.51
N LYS A 304 9.05 -41.50 38.89
CA LYS A 304 8.61 -42.20 40.10
C LYS A 304 9.00 -41.36 41.31
N THR A 305 8.05 -40.68 41.93
CA THR A 305 8.19 -40.19 43.30
C THR A 305 8.17 -41.41 44.21
N SER A 306 9.35 -41.85 44.65
CA SER A 306 9.48 -42.78 45.75
C SER A 306 9.05 -42.04 47.03
N LEU A 307 7.80 -42.23 47.44
CA LEU A 307 7.42 -42.09 48.85
C LEU A 307 8.19 -43.17 49.62
N PHE A 308 9.31 -42.79 50.21
CA PHE A 308 9.89 -43.56 51.30
C PHE A 308 8.95 -43.41 52.51
N LYS A 309 8.54 -44.55 53.05
CA LYS A 309 7.78 -44.71 54.30
C LYS A 309 8.52 -44.10 55.48
#